data_AF-A0A0G0HT92-F1
#
_entry.id   AF-A0A0G0HT92-F1
#
_cell.length_a   1.000
_cell.length_b   1.000
_cell.length_c   1.000
_cell.angle_alpha   90.00
_cell.angle_beta   90.00
_cell.angle_gamma   90.00
#
_symmetry.space_group_name_H-M   'P 1'
#
loop_
_entity.id
_entity.type
_entity.pdbx_description
1 polymer ?
#
loop_
_entity_poly.entity_id
_entity_poly.type
_entity_poly.pdbx_seq_one_letter_code
_entity_poly.pdbx_strand_id
1 'polypeptide(L)'
;MKNKKNQPLNSRGFTLMELLVTIGIIAILSAISLFAIAGSRKSSRDAKRKADLESIRTALELYRSDCGEYPAGIAVNSPLLSGAVPPCSAGGIRYLEKVPGDPVNSATYAYTRSASRVSYTLCSRLEEIPNPVGDVSGCGPCTGGSCHYKLTNP
;
A
#
# COMPACT_ATOMS: atom_id res chain seq x y z
N MET A 1 67.26 39.23 -5.58
CA MET A 1 65.87 38.70 -5.76
C MET A 1 65.91 37.19 -5.57
N LYS A 2 65.17 36.65 -4.58
CA LYS A 2 65.21 35.21 -4.22
C LYS A 2 64.29 34.41 -5.15
N ASN A 3 64.86 33.44 -5.87
CA ASN A 3 64.16 32.58 -6.84
C ASN A 3 63.37 31.49 -6.09
N LYS A 4 62.03 31.54 -6.13
CA LYS A 4 61.15 30.51 -5.54
C LYS A 4 61.18 29.27 -6.45
N LYS A 5 61.77 28.17 -5.94
CA LYS A 5 61.70 26.86 -6.60
C LYS A 5 60.27 26.32 -6.46
N ASN A 6 59.58 26.11 -7.58
CA ASN A 6 58.27 25.45 -7.63
C ASN A 6 58.45 23.98 -7.25
N GLN A 7 57.98 23.60 -6.06
CA GLN A 7 57.94 22.21 -5.61
C GLN A 7 56.77 21.51 -6.32
N PRO A 8 56.99 20.37 -7.02
CA PRO A 8 55.91 19.63 -7.64
C PRO A 8 54.98 19.07 -6.55
N LEU A 9 53.68 19.36 -6.67
CA LEU A 9 52.65 18.75 -5.83
C LEU A 9 52.68 17.24 -6.10
N ASN A 10 52.98 16.46 -5.07
CA ASN A 10 53.10 15.01 -5.14
C ASN A 10 51.72 14.39 -5.48
N SER A 11 51.45 14.14 -6.76
CA SER A 11 50.22 13.52 -7.22
C SER A 11 50.27 12.03 -6.91
N ARG A 12 49.60 11.61 -5.83
CA ARG A 12 49.42 10.19 -5.49
C ARG A 12 48.34 9.61 -6.40
N GLY A 13 48.72 8.65 -7.24
CA GLY A 13 47.79 7.85 -8.03
C GLY A 13 47.28 6.64 -7.24
N PHE A 14 46.10 6.14 -7.59
CA PHE A 14 45.57 4.89 -7.07
C PHE A 14 46.42 3.70 -7.51
N THR A 15 46.61 2.72 -6.63
CA THR A 15 47.27 1.47 -6.97
C THR A 15 46.31 0.52 -7.70
N LEU A 16 46.85 -0.38 -8.55
CA LEU A 16 46.05 -1.42 -9.20
C LEU A 16 45.35 -2.33 -8.17
N MET A 17 46.00 -2.58 -7.04
CA MET A 17 45.43 -3.36 -5.95
C MET A 17 44.27 -2.63 -5.25
N GLU A 18 44.35 -1.32 -5.07
CA GLU A 18 43.20 -0.54 -4.57
C GLU A 18 42.00 -0.68 -5.50
N LEU A 19 42.20 -0.53 -6.81
CA LEU A 19 41.09 -0.65 -7.76
C LEU A 19 40.49 -2.07 -7.72
N LEU A 20 41.34 -3.10 -7.66
CA LEU A 20 40.92 -4.50 -7.64
C LEU A 20 40.14 -4.87 -6.38
N VAL A 21 40.60 -4.45 -5.20
CA VAL A 21 39.89 -4.68 -3.94
C VAL A 21 38.55 -3.92 -3.93
N THR A 22 38.52 -2.69 -4.44
CA THR A 22 37.32 -1.85 -4.43
C THR A 22 36.20 -2.43 -5.27
N ILE A 23 36.50 -2.87 -6.50
CA ILE A 23 35.48 -3.53 -7.35
C ILE A 23 35.02 -4.86 -6.75
N GLY A 24 35.91 -5.57 -6.04
CA GLY A 24 35.56 -6.79 -5.29
C GLY A 24 34.55 -6.51 -4.18
N ILE A 25 34.77 -5.47 -3.38
CA ILE A 25 33.83 -5.06 -2.32
C ILE A 25 32.49 -4.60 -2.91
N ILE A 26 32.51 -3.79 -3.98
CA ILE A 26 31.28 -3.32 -4.63
C ILE A 26 30.47 -4.49 -5.19
N ALA A 27 31.11 -5.50 -5.78
CA ALA A 27 30.43 -6.68 -6.31
C ALA A 27 29.70 -7.46 -5.20
N ILE A 28 30.36 -7.66 -4.05
CA ILE A 28 29.77 -8.35 -2.89
C ILE A 28 28.59 -7.56 -2.32
N LEU A 29 28.76 -6.25 -2.08
CA LEU A 29 27.70 -5.40 -1.54
C LEU A 29 26.49 -5.30 -2.48
N SER A 30 26.74 -5.20 -3.79
CA SER A 30 25.69 -5.11 -4.80
C SER A 30 24.86 -6.40 -4.88
N ALA A 31 25.51 -7.57 -4.75
CA ALA A 31 24.81 -8.86 -4.74
C ALA A 31 23.83 -9.01 -3.55
N ILE A 32 24.19 -8.53 -2.37
CA ILE A 32 23.36 -8.63 -1.15
C ILE A 32 22.19 -7.63 -1.20
N SER A 33 22.41 -6.46 -1.81
CA SER A 33 21.44 -5.35 -1.82
C SER A 33 20.11 -5.69 -2.49
N LEU A 34 20.09 -6.57 -3.49
CA LEU A 34 18.88 -6.96 -4.22
C LEU A 34 17.83 -7.64 -3.33
N PHE A 35 18.28 -8.47 -2.38
CA PHE A 35 17.37 -9.24 -1.50
C PHE A 35 16.67 -8.35 -0.46
N ALA A 36 17.36 -7.33 0.05
CA ALA A 36 16.82 -6.42 1.06
C ALA A 36 15.64 -5.58 0.53
N ILE A 37 15.68 -5.22 -0.76
CA ILE A 37 14.66 -4.36 -1.39
C ILE A 37 13.33 -5.11 -1.58
N ALA A 38 13.37 -6.41 -1.83
CA ALA A 38 12.17 -7.19 -2.11
C ALA A 38 11.21 -7.26 -0.91
N GLY A 39 11.73 -7.49 0.30
CA GLY A 39 10.93 -7.52 1.54
C GLY A 39 10.33 -6.15 1.87
N SER A 40 11.13 -5.09 1.83
CA SER A 40 10.67 -3.72 2.08
C SER A 40 9.52 -3.30 1.16
N ARG A 41 9.58 -3.68 -0.13
CA ARG A 41 8.50 -3.42 -1.09
C ARG A 41 7.19 -4.14 -0.74
N LYS A 42 7.25 -5.38 -0.22
CA LYS A 42 6.04 -6.12 0.21
C LYS A 42 5.39 -5.44 1.41
N SER A 43 6.17 -5.16 2.44
CA SER A 43 5.70 -4.47 3.65
C SER A 43 5.10 -3.09 3.32
N SER A 44 5.73 -2.33 2.42
CA SER A 44 5.19 -1.03 1.95
C SER A 44 3.84 -1.17 1.25
N ARG A 45 3.66 -2.19 0.38
CA ARG A 45 2.37 -2.47 -0.27
C ARG A 45 1.31 -2.92 0.74
N ASP A 46 1.68 -3.71 1.74
CA ASP A 46 0.75 -4.14 2.78
C ASP A 46 0.32 -2.98 3.69
N ALA A 47 1.23 -2.08 4.04
CA ALA A 47 0.91 -0.84 4.75
C ALA A 47 -0.06 0.02 3.92
N LYS A 48 0.19 0.13 2.60
CA LYS A 48 -0.73 0.81 1.68
C LYS A 48 -2.11 0.17 1.65
N ARG A 49 -2.21 -1.17 1.54
CA ARG A 49 -3.50 -1.88 1.57
C ARG A 49 -4.28 -1.57 2.84
N LYS A 50 -3.63 -1.58 4.00
CA LYS A 50 -4.28 -1.25 5.29
C LYS A 50 -4.77 0.19 5.31
N ALA A 51 -3.95 1.15 4.89
CA ALA A 51 -4.34 2.57 4.82
C ALA A 51 -5.49 2.82 3.83
N ASP A 52 -5.47 2.13 2.69
CA ASP A 52 -6.53 2.19 1.68
C ASP A 52 -7.85 1.65 2.26
N LEU A 53 -7.82 0.53 3.01
CA LEU A 53 -8.99 -0.01 3.70
C LEU A 53 -9.55 0.94 4.78
N GLU A 54 -8.69 1.59 5.57
CA GLU A 54 -9.14 2.58 6.56
C GLU A 54 -9.78 3.81 5.90
N SER A 55 -9.25 4.24 4.75
CA SER A 55 -9.86 5.34 3.98
C SER A 55 -11.27 4.96 3.48
N ILE A 56 -11.44 3.72 3.03
CA ILE A 56 -12.76 3.18 2.64
C ILE A 56 -13.67 3.07 3.86
N ARG A 57 -13.16 2.63 5.01
CA ARG A 57 -13.89 2.56 6.28
C ARG A 57 -14.49 3.92 6.63
N THR A 58 -13.68 4.98 6.64
CA THR A 58 -14.15 6.35 6.93
C THR A 58 -15.24 6.77 5.96
N ALA A 59 -15.08 6.51 4.66
CA ALA A 59 -16.10 6.83 3.67
C ALA A 59 -17.42 6.05 3.89
N LEU A 60 -17.34 4.79 4.30
CA LEU A 60 -18.51 3.97 4.63
C LEU A 60 -19.24 4.48 5.87
N GLU A 61 -18.52 4.93 6.90
CA GLU A 61 -19.15 5.50 8.10
C GLU A 61 -19.86 6.82 7.79
N LEU A 62 -19.23 7.69 7.00
CA LEU A 62 -19.86 8.93 6.55
C LEU A 62 -21.12 8.62 5.71
N TYR A 63 -21.03 7.66 4.79
CA TYR A 63 -22.18 7.22 4.01
C TYR A 63 -23.33 6.72 4.90
N ARG A 64 -23.03 5.90 5.91
CA ARG A 64 -24.06 5.41 6.85
C ARG A 64 -24.63 6.53 7.70
N SER A 65 -23.83 7.51 8.12
CA SER A 65 -24.31 8.68 8.86
C SER A 65 -25.41 9.40 8.08
N ASP A 66 -25.23 9.53 6.77
CA ASP A 66 -26.15 10.28 5.92
C ASP A 66 -27.32 9.43 5.40
N CYS A 67 -27.10 8.12 5.21
CA CYS A 67 -28.06 7.22 4.58
C CYS A 67 -28.74 6.22 5.52
N GLY A 68 -28.28 6.11 6.76
CA GLY A 68 -28.76 5.12 7.74
C GLY A 68 -28.36 3.67 7.46
N GLU A 69 -27.78 3.37 6.30
CA GLU A 69 -27.35 2.03 5.89
C GLU A 69 -26.02 2.07 5.14
N TYR A 70 -25.30 0.94 5.09
CA TYR A 70 -24.11 0.78 4.26
C TYR A 70 -24.46 0.45 2.80
N PRO A 71 -23.65 0.91 1.83
CA PRO A 71 -23.93 0.74 0.41
C PRO A 71 -23.88 -0.74 -0.01
N ALA A 72 -24.60 -1.11 -1.08
CA ALA A 72 -24.58 -2.50 -1.55
C ALA A 72 -23.22 -2.94 -2.11
N GLY A 73 -22.34 -2.01 -2.48
CA GLY A 73 -21.01 -2.29 -2.98
C GLY A 73 -20.13 -1.04 -3.06
N ILE A 74 -18.82 -1.27 -3.19
CA ILE A 74 -17.77 -0.24 -3.21
C ILE A 74 -16.99 -0.16 -4.53
N ALA A 75 -17.45 -0.84 -5.58
CA ALA A 75 -16.76 -0.88 -6.88
C ALA A 75 -16.98 0.41 -7.70
N VAL A 76 -16.54 0.41 -8.97
CA VAL A 76 -16.88 1.47 -9.93
C VAL A 76 -18.39 1.69 -10.00
N ASN A 77 -18.82 2.96 -10.00
CA ASN A 77 -20.22 3.39 -9.86
C ASN A 77 -20.85 3.16 -8.47
N SER A 78 -20.03 2.89 -7.43
CA SER A 78 -20.50 2.90 -6.05
C SER A 78 -21.06 4.26 -5.66
N PRO A 79 -22.10 4.33 -4.81
CA PRO A 79 -22.64 5.58 -4.28
C PRO A 79 -21.67 6.32 -3.34
N LEU A 80 -20.46 5.80 -3.14
CA LEU A 80 -19.36 6.51 -2.50
C LEU A 80 -18.69 7.57 -3.40
N LEU A 81 -18.84 7.46 -4.73
CA LEU A 81 -18.20 8.31 -5.74
C LEU A 81 -19.17 9.36 -6.31
N SER A 82 -18.64 10.48 -6.86
CA SER A 82 -19.48 11.49 -7.53
C SER A 82 -20.25 10.92 -8.72
N GLY A 83 -21.53 11.26 -8.81
CA GLY A 83 -22.40 10.90 -9.94
C GLY A 83 -23.38 9.78 -9.64
N ALA A 84 -23.11 8.97 -8.61
CA ALA A 84 -24.09 8.09 -8.01
C ALA A 84 -24.70 8.86 -6.83
N VAL A 85 -25.79 9.60 -7.06
CA VAL A 85 -26.52 10.26 -5.97
C VAL A 85 -27.09 9.13 -5.11
N PRO A 86 -26.64 8.96 -3.86
CA PRO A 86 -27.29 8.04 -2.96
C PRO A 86 -28.74 8.50 -2.82
N PRO A 87 -29.76 7.63 -2.93
CA PRO A 87 -31.17 8.06 -2.83
C PRO A 87 -31.50 8.79 -1.52
N CYS A 88 -30.63 8.63 -0.52
CA CYS A 88 -30.65 9.24 0.80
C CYS A 88 -30.00 10.64 0.89
N SER A 89 -29.16 11.07 -0.05
CA SER A 89 -28.43 12.33 0.04
C SER A 89 -28.77 13.25 -1.12
N ALA A 90 -29.63 14.23 -0.84
CA ALA A 90 -29.90 15.34 -1.75
C ALA A 90 -28.66 16.25 -1.80
N GLY A 91 -27.84 16.13 -2.85
CA GLY A 91 -26.71 17.07 -3.04
C GLY A 91 -25.47 16.52 -3.73
N GLY A 92 -25.41 15.23 -4.08
CA GLY A 92 -24.24 14.67 -4.79
C GLY A 92 -22.97 14.68 -3.95
N ILE A 93 -23.08 14.45 -2.63
CA ILE A 93 -21.95 14.34 -1.72
C ILE A 93 -21.02 13.21 -2.17
N ARG A 94 -19.71 13.49 -2.16
CA ARG A 94 -18.65 12.51 -2.44
C ARG A 94 -18.03 12.09 -1.12
N TYR A 95 -18.10 10.81 -0.81
CA TYR A 95 -17.43 10.26 0.38
C TYR A 95 -15.99 9.82 0.07
N LEU A 96 -15.72 9.56 -1.21
CA LEU A 96 -14.40 9.18 -1.69
C LEU A 96 -14.16 9.77 -3.08
N GLU A 97 -12.95 10.27 -3.35
CA GLU A 97 -12.62 10.82 -4.67
C GLU A 97 -12.53 9.71 -5.73
N LYS A 98 -11.81 8.64 -5.37
CA LYS A 98 -11.64 7.40 -6.13
C LYS A 98 -11.50 6.25 -5.13
N VAL A 99 -12.13 5.12 -5.41
CA VAL A 99 -11.94 3.90 -4.62
C VAL A 99 -10.49 3.41 -4.82
N PRO A 100 -9.68 3.32 -3.75
CA PRO A 100 -8.35 2.73 -3.85
C PRO A 100 -8.44 1.27 -4.32
N GLY A 101 -7.50 0.89 -5.18
CA GLY A 101 -7.33 -0.49 -5.63
C GLY A 101 -6.02 -1.05 -5.12
N ASP A 102 -5.93 -2.39 -5.09
CA ASP A 102 -4.73 -3.09 -4.65
C ASP A 102 -3.48 -2.60 -5.42
N PRO A 103 -2.35 -2.35 -4.72
CA PRO A 103 -1.17 -1.75 -5.34
C PRO A 103 -0.49 -2.61 -6.42
N VAL A 104 -0.84 -3.89 -6.56
CA VAL A 104 -0.25 -4.79 -7.57
C VAL A 104 -1.08 -4.84 -8.85
N ASN A 105 -2.40 -4.90 -8.74
CA ASN A 105 -3.29 -5.16 -9.89
C ASN A 105 -4.47 -4.17 -9.99
N SER A 106 -4.52 -3.16 -9.13
CA SER A 106 -5.62 -2.19 -9.03
C SER A 106 -7.00 -2.82 -8.78
N ALA A 107 -7.07 -4.07 -8.33
CA ALA A 107 -8.34 -4.72 -8.03
C ALA A 107 -9.02 -4.06 -6.82
N THR A 108 -10.35 -4.00 -6.85
CA THR A 108 -11.13 -3.51 -5.72
C THR A 108 -11.03 -4.48 -4.54
N TYR A 109 -10.91 -3.93 -3.33
CA TYR A 109 -10.89 -4.73 -2.11
C TYR A 109 -12.20 -5.49 -1.88
N ALA A 110 -12.10 -6.62 -1.19
CA ALA A 110 -13.27 -7.44 -0.89
C ALA A 110 -14.16 -6.71 0.12
N TYR A 111 -15.44 -6.57 -0.24
CA TYR A 111 -16.45 -5.91 0.57
C TYR A 111 -17.69 -6.79 0.62
N THR A 112 -18.17 -7.06 1.84
CA THR A 112 -19.46 -7.70 2.08
C THR A 112 -20.23 -6.88 3.10
N ARG A 113 -21.54 -6.78 2.92
CA ARG A 113 -22.43 -6.19 3.92
C ARG A 113 -23.39 -7.24 4.47
N SER A 114 -23.82 -7.07 5.71
CA SER A 114 -24.89 -7.88 6.29
C SER A 114 -26.22 -7.64 5.55
N ALA A 115 -27.12 -8.64 5.58
CA ALA A 115 -28.47 -8.52 5.07
C ALA A 115 -29.25 -7.36 5.71
N SER A 116 -28.96 -7.05 6.99
CA SER A 116 -29.52 -5.92 7.73
C SER A 116 -28.92 -4.56 7.36
N ARG A 117 -27.88 -4.52 6.51
CA ARG A 117 -27.23 -3.31 5.98
C ARG A 117 -26.63 -2.37 7.03
N VAL A 118 -26.53 -2.81 8.27
CA VAL A 118 -25.98 -2.06 9.42
C VAL A 118 -24.60 -2.55 9.86
N SER A 119 -24.03 -3.54 9.17
CA SER A 119 -22.65 -3.97 9.35
C SER A 119 -22.04 -4.36 8.01
N TYR A 120 -20.72 -4.25 7.93
CA TYR A 120 -19.92 -4.66 6.78
C TYR A 120 -18.60 -5.26 7.22
N THR A 121 -17.99 -5.97 6.27
CA THR A 121 -16.66 -6.54 6.38
C THR A 121 -15.86 -6.13 5.15
N LEU A 122 -14.70 -5.53 5.39
CA LEU A 122 -13.67 -5.23 4.40
C LEU A 122 -12.52 -6.22 4.56
N CYS A 123 -12.04 -6.78 3.47
CA CYS A 123 -10.94 -7.74 3.51
C CYS A 123 -9.91 -7.49 2.42
N SER A 124 -8.66 -7.80 2.74
CA SER A 124 -7.57 -7.82 1.77
C SER A 124 -6.66 -9.02 1.99
N ARG A 125 -6.01 -9.43 0.90
CA ARG A 125 -4.86 -10.32 0.95
C ARG A 125 -3.62 -9.46 1.22
N LEU A 126 -2.87 -9.81 2.26
CA LEU A 126 -1.53 -9.26 2.49
C LEU A 126 -0.49 -10.20 1.87
N GLU A 127 0.63 -9.61 1.44
CA GLU A 127 1.76 -10.38 0.90
C GLU A 127 2.60 -11.00 2.01
N GLU A 128 2.74 -10.30 3.13
CA GLU A 128 3.30 -10.83 4.36
C GLU A 128 2.15 -11.42 5.19
N ILE A 129 2.13 -12.75 5.29
CA ILE A 129 1.12 -13.46 6.08
C ILE A 129 1.41 -13.20 7.56
N PRO A 130 0.49 -12.55 8.30
CA PRO A 130 0.65 -12.37 9.74
C PRO A 130 0.68 -13.72 10.45
N ASN A 131 1.49 -13.85 11.50
CA ASN A 131 1.47 -15.01 12.38
C ASN A 131 1.26 -14.54 13.84
N PRO A 132 0.12 -14.86 14.48
CA PRO A 132 -1.00 -15.63 13.94
C PRO A 132 -1.76 -14.88 12.84
N VAL A 133 -2.39 -15.64 11.94
CA VAL A 133 -3.28 -15.05 10.92
C VAL A 133 -4.48 -14.44 11.65
N GLY A 134 -4.81 -13.19 11.34
CA GLY A 134 -5.99 -12.53 11.91
C GLY A 134 -7.29 -13.25 11.54
N ASP A 135 -8.33 -13.08 12.34
CA ASP A 135 -9.65 -13.63 12.01
C ASP A 135 -10.18 -13.01 10.71
N VAL A 136 -10.35 -13.84 9.69
CA VAL A 136 -10.91 -13.47 8.37
C VAL A 136 -12.28 -14.09 8.13
N SER A 137 -12.98 -14.51 9.18
CA SER A 137 -14.38 -14.93 9.09
C SER A 137 -15.25 -13.84 8.46
N GLY A 138 -16.17 -14.23 7.58
CA GLY A 138 -17.05 -13.30 6.85
C GLY A 138 -16.42 -12.59 5.66
N CYS A 139 -15.11 -12.79 5.42
CA CYS A 139 -14.48 -12.38 4.17
C CYS A 139 -14.94 -13.27 3.02
N GLY A 140 -15.35 -12.66 1.91
CA GLY A 140 -15.45 -13.34 0.61
C GLY A 140 -14.06 -13.63 0.03
N PRO A 141 -13.97 -14.13 -1.22
CA PRO A 141 -12.69 -14.31 -1.89
C PRO A 141 -11.99 -12.97 -2.07
N CYS A 142 -10.75 -12.86 -1.59
CA CYS A 142 -9.89 -11.74 -1.94
C CYS A 142 -9.29 -11.97 -3.33
N THR A 143 -8.98 -10.88 -4.05
CA THR A 143 -8.30 -10.99 -5.34
C THR A 143 -6.97 -11.72 -5.17
N GLY A 144 -6.79 -12.82 -5.90
CA GLY A 144 -5.59 -13.65 -5.86
C GLY A 144 -5.56 -14.72 -4.77
N GLY A 145 -6.60 -14.90 -3.95
CA GLY A 145 -6.69 -16.05 -3.02
C GLY A 145 -7.27 -15.69 -1.65
N SER A 146 -6.77 -16.37 -0.60
CA SER A 146 -7.25 -16.19 0.77
C SER A 146 -6.93 -14.79 1.32
N CYS A 147 -7.90 -14.21 2.03
CA CYS A 147 -7.72 -12.98 2.78
C CYS A 147 -6.92 -13.27 4.06
N HIS A 148 -6.10 -12.31 4.51
CA HIS A 148 -5.35 -12.42 5.78
C HIS A 148 -5.53 -11.20 6.69
N TYR A 149 -6.30 -10.21 6.22
CA TYR A 149 -6.60 -8.99 6.95
C TYR A 149 -8.06 -8.63 6.77
N LYS A 150 -8.71 -8.31 7.89
CA LYS A 150 -10.13 -7.99 7.98
C LYS A 150 -10.31 -6.70 8.77
N LEU A 151 -11.24 -5.87 8.32
CA LEU A 151 -11.72 -4.70 9.01
C LEU A 151 -13.25 -4.75 9.01
N THR A 152 -13.87 -4.62 10.17
CA THR A 152 -15.33 -4.56 10.30
C THR A 152 -15.72 -3.22 10.89
N ASN A 153 -17.00 -2.85 10.72
CA ASN A 153 -17.60 -1.80 11.55
C ASN A 153 -17.28 -2.08 13.04
N PRO A 154 -16.98 -1.07 13.88
CA PRO A 154 -16.93 -1.29 15.32
C PRO A 154 -18.28 -1.75 15.88
#